data_AF-A0A954RK92-F1
#
_entry.id   AF-A0A954RK92-F1
#
_cell.length_a   1.000
_cell.length_b   1.000
_cell.length_c   1.000
_cell.angle_alpha   90.00
_cell.angle_beta   90.00
_cell.angle_gamma   90.00
#
_symmetry.space_group_name_H-M   'P 1'
#
loop_
_entity.id
_entity.type
_entity.pdbx_description
1 polymer ?
#
loop_
_entity_poly.entity_id
_entity_poly.type
_entity_poly.pdbx_seq_one_letter_code
_entity_poly.pdbx_strand_id
1 'polypeptide(L)'
;MRVRLITYNIHKGIGGLDRRYRPERIVDTLRHYEPDIVFLQEVDDGVPRSRGDRQVDTLGEALELPHRLFQRNVRLRQGHYGNAILSRFP
;
A
#
# COMPACT_ATOMS: atom_id res chain seq x y z
N MET A 1 -9.32 22.75 -10.77
CA MET A 1 -8.38 21.91 -9.99
C MET A 1 -8.30 20.56 -10.67
N ARG A 2 -7.11 19.99 -10.87
CA ARG A 2 -6.91 18.65 -11.44
C ARG A 2 -6.45 17.74 -10.31
N VAL A 3 -7.17 16.66 -10.05
CA VAL A 3 -6.82 15.65 -9.05
C VAL A 3 -6.43 14.37 -9.77
N ARG A 4 -5.32 13.77 -9.37
CA ARG A 4 -4.82 12.50 -9.92
C ARG A 4 -5.09 11.38 -8.94
N LEU A 5 -5.87 10.41 -9.41
CA LEU A 5 -6.28 9.22 -8.66
C LEU A 5 -5.59 8.00 -9.25
N ILE A 6 -5.10 7.12 -8.38
CA ILE A 6 -4.60 5.80 -8.79
C ILE A 6 -5.31 4.73 -7.97
N THR A 7 -5.69 3.65 -8.62
CA THR A 7 -6.02 2.39 -7.96
C THR A 7 -4.97 1.35 -8.31
N TYR A 8 -4.47 0.61 -7.33
CA TYR A 8 -3.43 -0.39 -7.54
C TYR A 8 -3.56 -1.56 -6.58
N ASN A 9 -3.77 -2.76 -7.13
CA ASN A 9 -3.60 -4.00 -6.37
C ASN A 9 -2.12 -4.31 -6.29
N ILE A 10 -1.55 -4.14 -5.09
CA ILE A 10 -0.11 -4.23 -4.88
C ILE A 10 0.38 -5.65 -4.61
N HIS A 11 -0.52 -6.63 -4.60
CA HIS A 11 -0.22 -8.04 -4.34
C HIS A 11 0.69 -8.22 -3.11
N LYS A 12 0.35 -7.53 -2.00
CA LYS A 12 1.10 -7.54 -0.73
C LYS A 12 2.56 -7.04 -0.84
N GLY A 13 2.94 -6.39 -1.93
CA GLY A 13 4.33 -6.04 -2.22
C GLY A 13 5.21 -7.23 -2.61
N ILE A 14 4.60 -8.34 -3.03
CA ILE A 14 5.30 -9.56 -3.45
C ILE A 14 5.31 -9.63 -4.98
N GLY A 15 6.51 -9.70 -5.57
CA GLY A 15 6.64 -9.84 -7.02
C GLY A 15 6.03 -11.14 -7.54
N GLY A 16 5.27 -11.06 -8.64
CA GLY A 16 4.62 -12.23 -9.24
C GLY A 16 5.61 -13.31 -9.68
N LEU A 17 6.71 -12.89 -10.32
CA LEU A 17 7.74 -13.79 -10.86
C LEU A 17 8.80 -14.16 -9.81
N ASP A 18 9.41 -13.16 -9.17
CA ASP A 18 10.53 -13.40 -8.24
C ASP A 18 10.10 -13.76 -6.82
N ARG A 19 8.80 -13.59 -6.51
CA ARG A 19 8.19 -13.92 -5.21
C ARG A 19 8.84 -13.17 -4.04
N ARG A 20 9.55 -12.07 -4.31
CA ARG A 20 10.24 -11.27 -3.28
C ARG A 20 9.34 -10.17 -2.77
N TYR A 21 9.31 -10.01 -1.45
CA TYR A 21 8.75 -8.83 -0.80
C TYR A 21 9.66 -7.61 -1.04
N ARG A 22 9.21 -6.69 -1.88
CA ARG A 22 9.93 -5.47 -2.29
C ARG A 22 8.94 -4.30 -2.47
N PRO A 23 8.45 -3.71 -1.36
CA PRO A 23 7.48 -2.61 -1.41
C PRO A 23 8.03 -1.36 -2.12
N GLU A 24 9.35 -1.22 -2.24
CA GLU A 24 10.00 -0.11 -2.92
C GLU A 24 9.56 -0.01 -4.39
N ARG A 25 9.28 -1.14 -5.05
CA ARG A 25 8.76 -1.16 -6.43
C ARG A 25 7.40 -0.47 -6.57
N ILE A 26 6.56 -0.60 -5.54
CA ILE A 26 5.27 0.08 -5.49
C ILE A 26 5.50 1.59 -5.31
N VAL A 27 6.40 1.96 -4.41
CA VAL A 27 6.77 3.36 -4.15
C VAL A 27 7.29 4.02 -5.42
N ASP A 28 8.24 3.40 -6.12
CA ASP A 28 8.81 3.91 -7.36
C ASP A 28 7.74 4.13 -8.44
N THR A 29 6.82 3.16 -8.57
CA THR A 29 5.69 3.25 -9.51
C THR A 29 4.77 4.42 -9.16
N LEU A 30 4.36 4.53 -7.89
CA LEU A 30 3.43 5.58 -7.47
C LEU A 30 4.10 6.96 -7.52
N ARG A 31 5.38 7.09 -7.17
CA ARG A 31 6.13 8.35 -7.31
C ARG A 31 6.20 8.81 -8.76
N HIS A 32 6.45 7.91 -9.70
CA HIS A 32 6.49 8.25 -11.13
C HIS A 32 5.19 8.92 -11.61
N TYR A 33 4.04 8.49 -11.09
CA TYR A 33 2.75 9.04 -11.46
C TYR A 33 2.28 10.18 -10.56
N GLU A 34 2.98 10.55 -9.49
CA GLU A 34 2.65 11.69 -8.62
C GLU A 34 1.14 11.81 -8.25
N PRO A 35 0.52 10.76 -7.67
CA PRO A 35 -0.90 10.80 -7.32
C PRO A 35 -1.19 11.77 -6.16
N ASP A 36 -2.41 12.30 -6.15
CA ASP A 36 -2.95 13.03 -4.99
C ASP A 36 -3.67 12.07 -4.03
N ILE A 37 -4.30 11.01 -4.55
CA ILE A 37 -4.98 9.98 -3.79
C ILE A 37 -4.71 8.61 -4.42
N VAL A 38 -4.42 7.62 -3.57
CA VAL A 38 -4.14 6.24 -3.96
C VAL A 38 -5.07 5.28 -3.24
N PHE A 39 -5.77 4.43 -3.99
CA PHE A 39 -6.56 3.31 -3.49
C PHE A 39 -5.78 2.01 -3.69
N LEU A 40 -5.40 1.36 -2.59
CA LEU A 40 -4.58 0.17 -2.61
C LEU A 40 -5.41 -1.06 -2.24
N GLN A 41 -5.21 -2.17 -2.96
CA GLN A 41 -5.77 -3.49 -2.62
C GLN A 41 -4.66 -4.48 -2.29
N GLU A 42 -5.01 -5.48 -1.49
CA GLU A 42 -4.08 -6.51 -0.99
C GLU A 42 -2.94 -5.94 -0.16
N VAL A 43 -3.28 -5.02 0.74
CA VAL A 43 -2.36 -4.39 1.69
C VAL A 43 -2.30 -5.23 2.97
N ASP A 44 -1.10 -5.66 3.38
CA ASP A 44 -0.84 -6.42 4.61
C ASP A 44 -0.69 -5.51 5.84
N ASP A 45 -1.14 -6.02 6.99
CA ASP A 45 -0.98 -5.43 8.33
C ASP A 45 -0.52 -6.53 9.31
N GLY A 46 0.78 -6.53 9.64
CA GLY A 46 1.35 -7.43 10.65
C GLY A 46 1.52 -8.89 10.18
N VAL A 47 1.69 -9.13 8.88
CA VAL A 47 1.80 -10.48 8.31
C VAL A 47 3.27 -10.87 8.12
N PRO A 48 3.71 -12.11 8.44
CA PRO A 48 5.12 -12.52 8.29
C PRO A 48 5.70 -12.39 6.88
N ARG A 49 4.89 -12.61 5.84
CA ARG A 49 5.33 -12.48 4.43
C ARG A 49 5.70 -11.05 4.05
N SER A 50 5.15 -10.07 4.75
CA SER A 50 5.49 -8.65 4.63
C SER A 50 6.42 -8.20 5.77
N ARG A 51 7.19 -9.12 6.36
CA ARG A 51 8.10 -8.85 7.50
C ARG A 51 7.42 -8.27 8.75
N GLY A 52 6.10 -8.43 8.87
CA GLY A 52 5.33 -7.83 9.95
C GLY A 52 4.99 -6.36 9.72
N ASP A 53 5.31 -5.81 8.55
CA ASP A 53 5.04 -4.41 8.23
C ASP A 53 3.54 -4.11 8.31
N ARG A 54 3.24 -2.89 8.76
CA ARG A 54 1.97 -2.24 8.52
C ARG A 54 2.09 -1.43 7.24
N GLN A 55 1.77 -2.07 6.11
CA GLN A 55 2.13 -1.53 4.79
C GLN A 55 1.53 -0.15 4.52
N VAL A 56 0.31 0.11 4.98
CA VAL A 56 -0.33 1.43 4.88
C VAL A 56 0.55 2.55 5.46
N ASP A 57 1.26 2.29 6.55
CA ASP A 57 2.09 3.30 7.20
C ASP A 57 3.38 3.51 6.41
N THR A 58 4.07 2.40 6.08
CA THR A 58 5.32 2.43 5.31
C THR A 58 5.16 3.07 3.92
N LEU A 59 4.07 2.77 3.21
CA LEU A 59 3.77 3.33 1.89
C LEU A 59 3.35 4.80 1.99
N GLY A 60 2.54 5.16 2.99
CA GLY A 60 2.15 6.54 3.23
C GLY A 60 3.34 7.45 3.55
N GLU A 61 4.27 6.97 4.38
CA GLU A 61 5.52 7.66 4.70
C GLU A 61 6.42 7.81 3.47
N ALA A 62 6.65 6.73 2.72
CA ALA A 62 7.51 6.76 1.53
C ALA A 62 6.94 7.64 0.40
N LEU A 63 5.63 7.80 0.32
CA LEU A 63 4.95 8.60 -0.71
C LEU A 63 4.64 10.04 -0.26
N GLU A 64 4.95 10.39 1.00
CA GLU A 64 4.63 11.69 1.59
C GLU A 64 3.12 12.00 1.51
N LEU A 65 2.29 10.97 1.70
CA LEU A 65 0.83 11.07 1.73
C LEU A 65 0.36 10.91 3.19
N PRO A 66 0.19 12.02 3.94
CA PRO A 66 0.05 11.97 5.40
C PRO A 66 -1.31 11.43 5.86
N HIS A 67 -2.34 11.53 5.03
CA HIS A 67 -3.67 11.04 5.37
C HIS A 67 -3.80 9.61 4.88
N ARG A 68 -3.97 8.68 5.82
CA ARG A 68 -3.97 7.25 5.54
C ARG A 68 -5.07 6.53 6.31
N LEU A 69 -5.74 5.62 5.63
CA LEU A 69 -6.74 4.73 6.22
C LEU A 69 -6.48 3.30 5.75
N PHE A 70 -6.55 2.36 6.67
CA PHE A 70 -6.53 0.93 6.35
C PHE A 70 -7.81 0.28 6.85
N GLN A 71 -8.41 -0.50 5.97
CA GLN A 71 -9.60 -1.29 6.25
C GLN A 71 -9.26 -2.77 6.09
N ARG A 72 -9.46 -3.53 7.18
CA ARG A 72 -9.19 -4.97 7.25
C ARG A 72 -10.29 -5.76 6.55
N ASN A 73 -9.95 -6.58 5.56
CA ASN A 73 -10.92 -7.44 4.87
C ASN A 73 -10.83 -8.88 5.34
N VAL A 74 -9.60 -9.40 5.43
CA VAL A 74 -9.35 -10.81 5.71
C VAL A 74 -8.43 -10.93 6.90
N ARG A 75 -8.90 -11.67 7.91
CA ARG A 75 -8.10 -12.06 9.06
C ARG A 75 -7.29 -13.31 8.71
N LEU A 76 -5.98 -13.26 8.99
CA LEU A 76 -5.08 -14.40 8.84
C LEU A 76 -4.74 -14.98 10.21
N ARG A 77 -4.01 -16.11 10.22
CA ARG A 77 -3.46 -16.68 11.47
C ARG A 77 -2.61 -15.65 12.22
N GLN A 78 -1.87 -14.83 11.48
CA GLN A 78 -1.09 -13.70 12.00
C GLN A 78 -1.29 -12.51 11.07
N GLY A 79 -1.79 -11.40 11.63
CA GLY A 79 -2.08 -10.19 10.89
C GLY A 79 -3.37 -10.24 10.06
N HIS A 80 -3.52 -9.25 9.18
CA HIS A 80 -4.66 -9.06 8.30
C HIS A 80 -4.18 -8.62 6.92
N TYR A 81 -5.04 -8.75 5.91
CA TYR A 81 -4.88 -7.97 4.69
C TYR A 81 -6.21 -7.36 4.26
N GLY A 82 -6.14 -6.29 3.48
CA GLY A 82 -7.33 -5.57 3.04
C GLY A 82 -7.00 -4.44 2.08
N ASN A 83 -7.76 -3.36 2.22
CA ASN A 83 -7.64 -2.18 1.37
C ASN A 83 -7.06 -1.01 2.15
N ALA A 84 -6.35 -0.12 1.48
CA ALA A 84 -5.90 1.13 2.06
C ALA A 84 -6.18 2.32 1.14
N ILE A 85 -6.32 3.50 1.75
CA ILE A 85 -6.39 4.78 1.06
C ILE A 85 -5.25 5.64 1.59
N LEU A 86 -4.47 6.22 0.68
CA LEU A 86 -3.47 7.24 0.97
C LEU A 86 -3.87 8.53 0.27
N SER A 87 -3.74 9.67 0.93
CA SER A 87 -4.24 10.94 0.42
C SER A 87 -3.33 12.10 0.85
N ARG A 88 -3.17 13.06 -0.05
CA ARG A 88 -2.57 14.38 0.24
C ARG A 88 -3.52 15.29 1.04
N PHE A 89 -4.81 15.01 1.00
CA PHE A 89 -5.87 15.81 1.62
C PHE A 89 -6.51 15.08 2.82
N PRO A 90 -6.99 15.82 3.84
CA PRO A 90 -7.66 15.25 5.02
C PRO A 90 -9.00 14.59 4.73
#